data_AF-A0A2V8RLH7-F1
#
_entry.id   AF-A0A2V8RLH7-F1
#
_cell.length_a   1.000
_cell.length_b   1.000
_cell.length_c   1.000
_cell.angle_alpha   90.00
_cell.angle_beta   90.00
_cell.angle_gamma   90.00
#
_symmetry.space_group_name_H-M   'P 1'
#
loop_
_entity.id
_entity.type
_entity.pdbx_description
1 polymer ?
#
loop_
_entity_poly.entity_id
_entity_poly.type
_entity_poly.pdbx_seq_one_letter_code
_entity_poly.pdbx_strand_id
1 'polypeptide(L)'
;MGTDNAGRDILARVLSGGQISLMVALIATLVSLVIGVSYGAIAGYVGGRIDDVMMRVVDVLYSLPYVIILIVLLALLPAKTSTGQLAELFFALGAVSWLTMARIVRGQV
;
A
#
# COMPACT_ATOMS: atom_id res chain seq x y z
N MET A 1 -5.65 25.86 16.69
CA MET A 1 -6.07 25.57 15.29
C MET A 1 -7.30 26.42 15.03
N GLY A 2 -7.31 27.19 13.94
CA GLY A 2 -8.31 28.23 13.69
C GLY A 2 -8.96 28.06 12.32
N THR A 3 -9.44 29.15 11.74
CA THR A 3 -10.04 29.17 10.40
C THR A 3 -8.99 29.36 9.29
N ASP A 4 -9.28 28.85 8.09
CA ASP A 4 -8.49 29.18 6.90
C ASP A 4 -8.69 30.63 6.48
N ASN A 5 -7.96 31.09 5.46
CA ASN A 5 -8.08 32.45 4.92
C ASN A 5 -9.51 32.79 4.41
N ALA A 6 -10.39 31.80 4.30
CA ALA A 6 -11.79 31.93 3.91
C ALA A 6 -12.77 31.71 5.09
N GLY A 7 -12.29 31.62 6.34
CA GLY A 7 -13.13 31.46 7.52
C GLY A 7 -13.56 30.01 7.82
N ARG A 8 -13.02 28.99 7.14
CA ARG A 8 -13.41 27.58 7.33
C ARG A 8 -12.61 26.90 8.43
N ASP A 9 -13.27 26.11 9.27
CA ASP A 9 -12.63 25.38 10.37
C ASP A 9 -11.58 24.35 9.87
N ILE A 10 -10.32 24.62 10.17
CA ILE A 10 -9.19 23.74 9.81
C ILE A 10 -9.19 22.49 10.68
N LEU A 11 -9.58 22.59 11.97
CA LEU A 11 -9.59 21.47 12.89
C LEU A 11 -10.56 20.38 12.42
N ALA A 12 -11.77 20.77 12.02
CA ALA A 12 -12.76 19.84 11.45
C ALA A 12 -12.27 19.16 10.17
N ARG A 13 -11.55 19.89 9.30
CA ARG A 13 -10.97 19.34 8.06
C ARG A 13 -9.82 18.37 8.34
N VAL A 14 -8.97 18.65 9.32
CA VAL A 14 -7.87 17.75 9.72
C VAL A 14 -8.43 16.47 10.34
N LEU A 15 -9.43 16.56 11.21
CA LEU A 15 -10.06 15.40 11.83
C LEU A 15 -10.73 14.48 10.80
N SER A 16 -11.48 15.06 9.86
CA SER A 16 -12.12 14.29 8.78
C SER A 16 -11.11 13.65 7.82
N GLY A 17 -10.04 14.37 7.44
CA GLY A 17 -8.95 13.79 6.65
C GLY A 17 -8.17 12.71 7.41
N GLY A 18 -7.97 12.90 8.72
CA GLY A 18 -7.26 11.96 9.59
C GLY A 18 -7.96 10.60 9.69
N GLN A 19 -9.29 10.57 9.77
CA GLN A 19 -10.07 9.32 9.76
C GLN A 19 -9.80 8.49 8.49
N ILE A 20 -9.80 9.14 7.32
CA ILE A 20 -9.51 8.48 6.04
C ILE A 20 -8.07 7.95 6.05
N SER A 21 -7.09 8.78 6.43
CA SER A 21 -5.68 8.38 6.50
C SER A 21 -5.45 7.18 7.43
N LEU A 22 -6.13 7.13 8.58
CA LEU A 22 -6.05 6.01 9.52
C LEU A 22 -6.65 4.72 8.93
N MET A 23 -7.81 4.81 8.26
CA MET A 23 -8.40 3.66 7.57
C MET A 23 -7.46 3.14 6.48
N VAL A 24 -6.84 4.03 5.70
CA VAL A 24 -5.90 3.67 4.63
C VAL A 24 -4.72 2.91 5.23
N ALA A 25 -4.09 3.49 6.25
CA ALA A 25 -2.92 2.90 6.90
C ALA A 25 -3.25 1.52 7.49
N LEU A 26 -4.41 1.36 8.14
CA LEU A 26 -4.82 0.12 8.77
C LEU A 26 -5.05 -0.99 7.74
N ILE A 27 -5.80 -0.70 6.66
CA ILE A 27 -6.05 -1.68 5.59
C ILE A 27 -4.73 -2.03 4.89
N ALA A 28 -3.92 -1.05 4.52
CA ALA A 28 -2.64 -1.28 3.85
C ALA A 28 -1.68 -2.11 4.72
N THR A 29 -1.69 -1.90 6.04
CA THR A 29 -0.89 -2.69 7.00
C THR A 29 -1.40 -4.12 7.10
N LEU A 30 -2.72 -4.34 7.17
CA LEU A 30 -3.30 -5.68 7.20
C LEU A 30 -2.97 -6.47 5.93
N VAL A 31 -3.12 -5.85 4.76
CA VAL A 31 -2.74 -6.46 3.47
C VAL A 31 -1.24 -6.77 3.44
N SER A 32 -0.42 -5.81 3.87
CA SER A 32 1.03 -5.98 3.91
C SER A 32 1.45 -7.13 4.84
N LEU A 33 0.80 -7.26 6.01
CA LEU A 33 1.02 -8.36 6.93
C LEU A 33 0.58 -9.69 6.32
N VAL A 34 -0.66 -9.81 5.85
CA VAL A 34 -1.20 -11.09 5.36
C VAL A 34 -0.42 -11.57 4.14
N ILE A 35 -0.22 -10.72 3.13
CA ILE A 35 0.44 -11.11 1.87
C ILE A 35 1.95 -11.10 2.03
N GLY A 36 2.52 -10.05 2.62
CA GLY A 36 3.96 -9.91 2.75
C GLY A 36 4.57 -10.95 3.67
N VAL A 37 3.95 -11.22 4.82
CA VAL A 37 4.46 -12.25 5.74
C VAL A 37 4.34 -13.64 5.11
N SER A 38 3.19 -13.99 4.53
CA SER A 38 3.04 -15.30 3.89
C SER A 38 4.02 -15.50 2.73
N TYR A 39 4.15 -14.51 1.85
CA TYR A 39 5.06 -14.58 0.70
C TYR A 39 6.53 -14.66 1.14
N GLY A 40 6.94 -13.77 2.05
CA GLY A 40 8.31 -13.74 2.56
C GLY A 40 8.68 -14.99 3.36
N ALA A 41 7.75 -15.51 4.17
CA ALA A 41 7.97 -16.73 4.93
C ALA A 41 8.11 -17.95 4.02
N ILE A 42 7.29 -18.07 2.95
CA ILE A 42 7.41 -19.16 1.98
C ILE A 42 8.77 -19.08 1.26
N ALA A 43 9.15 -17.88 0.80
CA ALA A 43 10.43 -17.68 0.12
C ALA A 43 11.63 -18.03 1.01
N GLY A 44 11.66 -17.53 2.25
CA GLY A 44 12.72 -17.81 3.21
C GLY A 44 12.77 -19.27 3.67
N TYR A 45 11.62 -19.88 3.96
CA TYR A 45 11.55 -21.25 4.46
C TYR A 45 11.97 -22.30 3.42
N VAL A 46 11.53 -22.15 2.17
CA VAL A 46 11.85 -23.12 1.11
C VAL A 46 13.26 -22.92 0.57
N GLY A 47 13.70 -21.65 0.45
CA GLY A 47 15.03 -21.30 -0.04
C GLY A 47 15.30 -21.70 -1.50
N GLY A 48 16.55 -21.52 -1.92
CA GLY A 48 17.06 -21.96 -3.22
C GLY A 48 16.35 -21.33 -4.42
N ARG A 49 16.00 -22.15 -5.41
CA ARG A 49 15.42 -21.66 -6.69
C ARG A 49 14.05 -21.01 -6.54
N ILE A 50 13.26 -21.45 -5.57
CA ILE A 50 11.91 -20.89 -5.33
C ILE A 50 12.04 -19.49 -4.76
N ASP A 51 12.92 -19.32 -3.78
CA ASP A 51 13.28 -18.02 -3.23
C ASP A 51 13.77 -17.05 -4.33
N ASP A 52 14.73 -17.48 -5.17
CA ASP A 52 15.26 -16.68 -6.27
C ASP A 52 14.17 -16.20 -7.26
N VAL A 53 13.22 -17.08 -7.61
CA VAL A 53 12.13 -16.75 -8.54
C VAL A 53 11.13 -15.81 -7.88
N MET A 54 10.72 -16.10 -6.65
CA MET A 54 9.78 -15.28 -5.89
C MET A 54 10.33 -13.87 -5.69
N MET A 55 11.60 -13.77 -5.30
CA MET A 55 12.22 -12.50 -5.01
C MET A 55 12.57 -11.72 -6.28
N ARG A 56 12.80 -12.39 -7.41
CA ARG A 56 12.84 -11.74 -8.72
C ARG A 56 11.55 -11.02 -9.07
N VAL A 57 10.38 -11.59 -8.78
CA VAL A 57 9.10 -10.91 -9.01
C VAL A 57 9.03 -9.64 -8.18
N VAL A 58 9.39 -9.74 -6.89
CA VAL A 58 9.42 -8.58 -5.98
C VAL A 58 10.43 -7.52 -6.44
N ASP A 59 11.60 -7.93 -6.93
CA ASP A 59 12.65 -7.05 -7.47
C ASP A 59 12.20 -6.31 -8.72
N VAL A 60 11.56 -7.00 -9.66
CA VAL A 60 11.01 -6.39 -10.87
C VAL A 60 9.96 -5.34 -10.51
N LEU A 61 9.05 -5.64 -9.59
CA LEU A 61 8.05 -4.68 -9.14
C LEU A 61 8.70 -3.48 -8.42
N TYR A 62 9.74 -3.70 -7.62
CA TYR A 62 10.48 -2.63 -6.94
C TYR A 62 11.34 -1.76 -7.85
N SER A 63 11.68 -2.25 -9.04
CA SER A 63 12.48 -1.48 -10.01
C SER A 63 11.74 -0.25 -10.53
N LEU A 64 10.39 -0.27 -10.44
CA LEU A 64 9.56 0.86 -10.80
C LEU A 64 9.42 1.83 -9.61
N PRO A 65 9.51 3.15 -9.84
CA PRO A 65 9.21 4.14 -8.82
C PRO A 65 7.82 3.92 -8.23
N TYR A 66 7.72 3.91 -6.90
CA TYR A 66 6.48 3.67 -6.17
C TYR A 66 5.29 4.52 -6.67
N VAL A 67 5.55 5.81 -6.91
CA VAL A 67 4.55 6.77 -7.39
C VAL A 67 4.02 6.38 -8.77
N ILE A 68 4.86 5.81 -9.64
CA ILE A 68 4.44 5.38 -10.98
C ILE A 68 3.46 4.22 -10.89
N ILE A 69 3.74 3.20 -10.07
CA ILE A 69 2.82 2.06 -9.88
C ILE A 69 1.46 2.56 -9.38
N LEU A 70 1.47 3.47 -8.40
CA LEU A 70 0.25 4.05 -7.87
C LEU A 70 -0.56 4.78 -8.93
N ILE A 71 0.08 5.69 -9.69
CA ILE A 71 -0.60 6.45 -10.74
C ILE A 71 -1.17 5.52 -11.81
N VAL A 72 -0.42 4.51 -12.23
CA VAL A 72 -0.91 3.53 -13.22
C VAL A 72 -2.11 2.77 -12.68
N LEU A 73 -2.08 2.29 -11.44
CA LEU A 73 -3.22 1.57 -10.85
C LEU A 73 -4.45 2.46 -10.75
N LEU A 74 -4.29 3.71 -10.29
CA LEU A 74 -5.37 4.68 -10.17
C LEU A 74 -5.89 5.16 -11.55
N ALA A 75 -5.05 5.14 -12.59
CA ALA A 75 -5.45 5.54 -13.94
C ALA A 75 -6.18 4.41 -14.68
N LEU A 76 -5.83 3.15 -14.40
CA LEU A 76 -6.44 1.98 -15.04
C LEU A 76 -7.79 1.58 -14.41
N LEU A 77 -8.03 1.95 -13.17
CA LEU A 77 -9.30 1.72 -12.48
C LEU A 77 -10.22 2.93 -12.74
N PRO A 78 -11.35 2.76 -13.46
CA PRO A 78 -12.25 3.87 -13.71
C PRO A 78 -13.11 4.15 -12.47
N ALA A 79 -12.62 4.94 -11.51
CA ALA A 79 -13.45 5.45 -10.42
C ALA A 79 -14.44 6.47 -10.98
N LYS A 80 -15.66 6.01 -11.29
CA LYS A 80 -16.75 6.89 -11.72
C LYS A 80 -17.45 7.62 -10.56
N THR A 81 -17.12 7.28 -9.32
CA THR A 81 -17.77 7.80 -8.11
C THR A 81 -16.74 8.15 -7.05
N SER A 82 -17.01 9.18 -6.24
CA SER A 82 -16.17 9.61 -5.11
C SER A 82 -15.86 8.50 -4.09
N THR A 83 -16.79 7.57 -3.86
CA THR A 83 -16.56 6.37 -3.03
C THR A 83 -15.63 5.36 -3.71
N GLY A 84 -15.68 5.26 -5.04
CA GLY A 84 -14.79 4.39 -5.83
C GLY A 84 -13.34 4.87 -5.76
N GLN A 85 -13.12 6.18 -5.76
CA GLN A 85 -11.78 6.75 -5.69
C GLN A 85 -11.05 6.42 -4.38
N LEU A 86 -11.76 6.37 -3.25
CA LEU A 86 -11.18 5.92 -1.98
C LEU A 86 -10.88 4.42 -1.97
N ALA A 87 -11.77 3.60 -2.55
CA ALA A 87 -11.55 2.17 -2.68
C ALA A 87 -10.33 1.84 -3.56
N GLU A 88 -10.13 2.57 -4.63
CA GLU A 88 -8.96 2.43 -5.51
C GLU A 88 -7.67 2.82 -4.82
N LEU A 89 -7.68 3.88 -4.00
CA LEU A 89 -6.53 4.23 -3.16
C LEU A 89 -6.20 3.11 -2.17
N PHE A 90 -7.19 2.54 -1.49
CA PHE A 90 -6.95 1.40 -0.59
C PHE A 90 -6.36 0.20 -1.34
N PHE A 91 -6.92 -0.12 -2.49
CA PHE A 91 -6.45 -1.24 -3.32
C PHE A 91 -5.02 -1.01 -3.83
N ALA A 92 -4.73 0.18 -4.36
CA ALA A 92 -3.42 0.51 -4.89
C ALA A 92 -2.34 0.54 -3.82
N LEU A 93 -2.63 1.13 -2.67
CA LEU A 93 -1.70 1.17 -1.55
C LEU A 93 -1.46 -0.22 -0.97
N GLY A 94 -2.51 -1.03 -0.79
CA GLY A 94 -2.42 -2.41 -0.32
C GLY A 94 -1.68 -3.33 -1.30
N ALA A 95 -1.92 -3.20 -2.61
CA ALA A 95 -1.29 -4.01 -3.64
C ALA A 95 0.23 -3.81 -3.75
N VAL A 96 0.77 -2.73 -3.18
CA VAL A 96 2.20 -2.41 -3.24
C VAL A 96 2.85 -2.54 -1.85
N SER A 97 2.12 -2.28 -0.76
CA SER A 97 2.67 -2.28 0.61
C SER A 97 3.24 -3.61 1.07
N TRP A 98 2.79 -4.74 0.51
CA TRP A 98 3.26 -6.08 0.88
C TRP A 98 4.66 -6.40 0.36
N LEU A 99 5.12 -5.72 -0.70
CA LEU A 99 6.42 -5.97 -1.30
C LEU A 99 7.57 -5.73 -0.30
N THR A 100 7.49 -4.65 0.48
CA THR A 100 8.48 -4.34 1.52
C THR A 100 8.48 -5.41 2.61
N MET A 101 7.28 -5.79 3.07
CA MET A 101 7.12 -6.74 4.16
C MET A 101 7.63 -8.14 3.77
N ALA A 102 7.42 -8.56 2.52
CA ALA A 102 7.97 -9.82 2.00
C ALA A 102 9.50 -9.89 2.10
N ARG A 103 10.20 -8.81 1.77
CA ARG A 103 11.67 -8.73 1.91
C ARG A 103 12.11 -8.78 3.37
N ILE A 104 11.41 -8.04 4.24
CA ILE A 104 11.72 -8.00 5.68
C ILE A 104 11.60 -9.42 6.25
N VAL A 105 10.46 -10.07 6.04
CA VAL A 105 10.20 -11.40 6.61
C VAL A 105 11.15 -12.45 6.04
N ARG A 106 11.44 -12.45 4.73
CA ARG A 106 12.47 -13.33 4.16
C ARG A 106 13.81 -13.17 4.88
N GLY A 107 14.21 -11.94 5.22
CA GLY A 107 15.47 -11.69 5.92
C GLY A 107 15.48 -12.08 7.40
N GLN A 108 14.35 -12.52 7.95
CA GLN A 108 14.22 -12.97 9.34
C GLN A 108 14.03 -14.49 9.48
N VAL A 109 13.81 -15.20 8.37
CA VAL A 109 13.61 -16.66 8.30
C VAL A 109 14.88 -17.30 7.75
#